data_AF-A0A212CXB2-F1
#
_entry.id   AF-A0A212CXB2-F1
#
_cell.length_a   1.000
_cell.length_b   1.000
_cell.length_c   1.000
_cell.angle_alpha   90.00
_cell.angle_beta   90.00
_cell.angle_gamma   90.00
#
_symmetry.space_group_name_H-M   'P 1'
#
loop_
_entity.id
_entity.type
_entity.pdbx_description
1 polymer ?
#
loop_
_entity_poly.entity_id
_entity_poly.type
_entity_poly.pdbx_seq_one_letter_code
_entity_poly.pdbx_strand_id
1 'polypeptide(L)'
;MSLEEMKDLHLEEKYLQPETKEVNGILMTKMISDNWDKIWNFQAKPDDLLIATYAKAGTTWTQEIVDMIQNDGDLQKCQRANTFDRHPFIEWALPPPLSSVLWGSWYDHVKGWWHAKDQHRILYLFYEDMKEDPKREIQKILKFLEKEVSEEVLDKIIHHTSFEVMKENPMANYTTLPTSIMDHSISPFMRRGMPGDWKNYFTVAQNEDFDKDYERKMAGSTLTFRTAL
;
A
#
# COMPACT_ATOMS: atom_id res chain seq x y z
N MET A 1 -32.10 24.09 -24.48
CA MET A 1 -31.74 22.68 -24.52
C MET A 1 -32.80 21.91 -23.76
N SER A 2 -33.51 20.98 -24.40
CA SER A 2 -34.60 20.20 -23.80
C SER A 2 -34.07 19.07 -22.89
N LEU A 3 -34.94 18.51 -22.07
CA LEU A 3 -34.63 17.37 -21.19
C LEU A 3 -34.34 16.09 -21.99
N GLU A 4 -34.84 15.97 -23.23
CA GLU A 4 -34.41 14.93 -24.18
C GLU A 4 -32.99 15.16 -24.68
N GLU A 5 -32.61 16.41 -25.01
CA GLU A 5 -31.26 16.75 -25.50
C GLU A 5 -30.17 16.54 -24.42
N MET A 6 -30.54 16.52 -23.14
CA MET A 6 -29.62 16.19 -22.05
C MET A 6 -29.33 14.69 -21.90
N LYS A 7 -30.18 13.80 -22.43
CA LYS A 7 -29.97 12.34 -22.35
C LYS A 7 -28.94 11.83 -23.36
N ASP A 8 -28.75 12.56 -24.46
CA ASP A 8 -27.75 12.28 -25.48
C ASP A 8 -26.36 12.86 -25.16
N LEU A 9 -26.23 13.58 -24.04
CA LEU A 9 -24.92 13.82 -23.43
C LEU A 9 -24.45 12.51 -22.80
N HIS A 10 -23.96 11.60 -23.64
CA HIS A 10 -22.87 10.71 -23.25
C HIS A 10 -21.69 11.61 -22.86
N LEU A 11 -21.73 12.11 -21.63
CA LEU A 11 -20.52 12.36 -20.88
C LEU A 11 -19.87 10.99 -20.77
N GLU A 12 -19.03 10.65 -21.76
CA GLU A 12 -17.89 9.80 -21.47
C GLU A 12 -17.28 10.42 -20.22
N GLU A 13 -17.46 9.78 -19.07
CA GLU A 13 -16.61 10.00 -17.91
C GLU A 13 -15.21 9.60 -18.36
N LYS A 14 -14.56 10.51 -19.10
CA LYS A 14 -13.16 10.41 -19.44
C LYS A 14 -12.47 10.40 -18.10
N TYR A 15 -11.96 9.23 -17.71
CA TYR A 15 -10.90 9.12 -16.72
C TYR A 15 -9.86 10.16 -17.10
N LEU A 16 -9.88 11.31 -16.43
CA LEU A 16 -8.88 12.35 -16.62
C LEU A 16 -7.58 11.69 -16.18
N GLN A 17 -6.75 11.30 -17.14
CA GLN A 17 -5.43 10.78 -16.83
C GLN A 17 -4.74 11.86 -15.98
N PRO A 18 -4.37 11.53 -14.74
CA PRO A 18 -3.71 12.47 -13.86
C PRO A 18 -2.44 12.96 -14.52
N GLU A 19 -2.27 14.28 -14.62
CA GLU A 19 -1.03 14.87 -15.09
C GLU A 19 0.12 14.39 -14.19
N THR A 20 1.28 14.11 -14.80
CA THR A 20 2.47 13.62 -14.09
C THR A 20 3.67 14.51 -14.38
N LYS A 21 4.60 14.55 -13.43
CA LYS A 21 5.85 15.30 -13.52
C LYS A 21 6.95 14.55 -12.78
N GLU A 22 8.16 14.60 -13.32
CA GLU A 22 9.33 14.06 -12.64
C GLU A 22 9.84 15.01 -11.55
N VAL A 23 10.16 14.44 -10.40
CA VAL A 23 10.85 15.11 -9.30
C VAL A 23 12.05 14.25 -8.93
N ASN A 24 13.27 14.80 -9.05
CA ASN A 24 14.53 14.09 -8.82
C ASN A 24 14.64 12.75 -9.59
N GLY A 25 14.12 12.70 -10.82
CA GLY A 25 14.13 11.49 -11.67
C GLY A 25 13.07 10.45 -11.34
N ILE A 26 12.10 10.78 -10.46
CA ILE A 26 10.99 9.91 -10.09
C ILE A 26 9.69 10.50 -10.62
N LEU A 27 8.92 9.70 -11.36
CA LEU A 27 7.62 10.11 -11.88
C LEU A 27 6.58 10.17 -10.75
N MET A 28 5.95 11.33 -10.59
CA MET A 28 4.93 11.59 -9.57
C MET A 28 3.69 12.22 -10.21
N THR A 29 2.56 12.20 -9.50
CA THR A 29 1.38 12.98 -9.92
C THR A 29 1.69 14.47 -9.80
N LYS A 30 1.01 15.27 -10.63
CA LYS A 30 1.13 16.73 -10.59
C LYS A 30 0.84 17.29 -9.20
N MET A 31 -0.19 16.77 -8.53
CA MET A 31 -0.56 17.16 -7.16
C MET A 31 0.60 17.03 -6.18
N ILE A 32 1.32 15.90 -6.21
CA ILE A 32 2.50 15.66 -5.37
C ILE A 32 3.63 16.61 -5.79
N SER A 33 3.91 16.68 -7.10
CA SER A 33 5.02 17.49 -7.62
C SER A 33 4.86 18.99 -7.37
N ASP A 34 3.63 19.50 -7.41
CA ASP A 34 3.31 20.91 -7.16
C ASP A 34 3.42 21.28 -5.67
N ASN A 35 3.28 20.29 -4.78
CA ASN A 35 3.43 20.47 -3.33
C ASN A 35 4.77 19.96 -2.81
N TRP A 36 5.72 19.64 -3.70
CA TRP A 36 6.98 18.98 -3.32
C TRP A 36 7.76 19.74 -2.25
N ASP A 37 7.84 21.07 -2.33
CA ASP A 37 8.54 21.87 -1.33
C ASP A 37 7.93 21.72 0.07
N LYS A 38 6.61 21.54 0.20
CA LYS A 38 5.97 21.30 1.50
C LYS A 38 6.27 19.90 2.02
N ILE A 39 6.21 18.91 1.13
CA ILE A 39 6.51 17.50 1.43
C ILE A 39 7.96 17.38 1.91
N TRP A 40 8.89 17.98 1.16
CA TRP A 40 10.32 17.95 1.45
C TRP A 40 10.68 18.62 2.78
N ASN A 41 9.97 19.69 3.13
CA ASN A 41 10.19 20.43 4.38
C ASN A 41 9.36 19.89 5.57
N PHE A 42 8.64 18.76 5.41
CA PHE A 42 7.92 18.11 6.51
C PHE A 42 8.86 17.83 7.70
N GLN A 43 8.44 18.23 8.90
CA GLN A 43 9.20 18.04 10.13
C GLN A 43 8.60 16.88 10.92
N ALA A 44 9.23 15.71 10.83
CA ALA A 44 8.85 14.55 11.62
C ALA A 44 9.12 14.79 13.11
N LYS A 45 8.27 14.22 13.96
CA LYS A 45 8.47 14.17 15.40
C LYS A 45 9.28 12.92 15.79
N PRO A 46 9.98 12.94 16.94
CA PRO A 46 10.76 11.78 17.39
C PRO A 46 9.94 10.52 17.65
N ASP A 47 8.63 10.66 17.90
CA ASP A 47 7.68 9.58 18.17
C ASP A 47 6.83 9.19 16.95
N ASP A 48 7.08 9.79 15.78
CA ASP A 48 6.40 9.40 14.55
C ASP A 48 6.83 7.99 14.11
N LEU A 49 5.85 7.23 13.61
CA LEU A 49 6.07 5.94 12.97
C LEU A 49 5.79 6.06 11.47
N LEU A 50 6.79 5.74 10.66
CA LEU A 50 6.65 5.72 9.20
C LEU A 50 6.37 4.29 8.71
N ILE A 51 5.25 4.12 7.99
CA ILE A 51 5.00 2.94 7.17
C ILE A 51 5.39 3.29 5.73
N ALA A 52 6.51 2.74 5.27
CA ALA A 52 7.02 2.95 3.92
C ALA A 52 6.87 1.69 3.08
N THR A 53 6.23 1.80 1.91
CA THR A 53 5.98 0.67 1.01
C THR A 53 6.06 1.13 -0.43
N TYR A 54 6.58 0.27 -1.31
CA TYR A 54 6.25 0.42 -2.73
C TYR A 54 4.76 0.14 -2.92
N ALA A 55 4.14 0.78 -3.91
CA ALA A 55 2.71 0.64 -4.13
C ALA A 55 2.28 -0.82 -4.27
N LYS A 56 1.15 -1.14 -3.64
CA LYS A 56 0.50 -2.46 -3.65
C LYS A 56 1.24 -3.56 -2.88
N ALA A 57 2.23 -3.23 -2.05
CA ALA A 57 2.97 -4.19 -1.21
C ALA A 57 2.35 -4.47 0.18
N GLY A 58 1.05 -4.20 0.38
CA GLY A 58 0.35 -4.48 1.64
C GLY A 58 0.25 -3.30 2.63
N THR A 59 0.41 -2.06 2.17
CA THR A 59 0.36 -0.83 3.01
C THR A 59 -0.84 -0.79 3.96
N THR A 60 -2.06 -0.98 3.44
CA THR A 60 -3.30 -0.96 4.24
C THR A 60 -3.32 -2.06 5.29
N TRP A 61 -2.76 -3.23 4.97
CA TRP A 61 -2.73 -4.34 5.93
C TRP A 61 -1.81 -4.02 7.10
N THR A 62 -0.61 -3.50 6.83
CA THR A 62 0.32 -3.05 7.88
C THR A 62 -0.27 -1.88 8.68
N GLN A 63 -0.95 -0.94 8.03
CA GLN A 63 -1.64 0.17 8.71
C GLN A 63 -2.68 -0.33 9.71
N GLU A 64 -3.57 -1.26 9.33
CA GLU A 64 -4.57 -1.80 10.27
C GLU A 64 -3.92 -2.58 11.42
N ILE A 65 -2.88 -3.38 11.16
CA ILE A 65 -2.14 -4.08 12.22
C ILE A 65 -1.55 -3.08 13.22
N VAL A 66 -0.86 -2.06 12.73
CA VAL A 66 -0.24 -1.04 13.58
C VAL A 66 -1.28 -0.25 14.37
N ASP A 67 -2.39 0.16 13.75
CA ASP A 67 -3.45 0.92 14.46
C ASP A 67 -4.10 0.07 15.54
N MET A 68 -4.35 -1.22 15.27
CA MET A 68 -4.89 -2.13 16.29
C MET A 68 -3.91 -2.35 17.44
N ILE A 69 -2.60 -2.49 17.17
CA ILE A 69 -1.58 -2.60 18.22
C ILE A 69 -1.56 -1.32 19.07
N GLN A 70 -1.55 -0.14 18.44
CA GLN A 70 -1.49 1.13 19.16
C GLN A 70 -2.74 1.40 20.00
N ASN A 71 -3.87 0.81 19.64
CA ASN A 71 -5.13 0.94 20.34
C ASN A 71 -5.49 -0.30 21.21
N ASP A 72 -4.52 -1.15 21.53
CA ASP A 72 -4.70 -2.34 22.39
C ASP A 72 -5.84 -3.27 21.92
N GLY A 73 -6.04 -3.37 20.60
CA GLY A 73 -7.12 -4.15 19.97
C GLY A 73 -8.52 -3.53 20.08
N ASP A 74 -8.65 -2.25 20.47
CA ASP A 74 -9.93 -1.54 20.51
C ASP A 74 -10.45 -1.21 19.11
N LEU A 75 -11.50 -1.94 18.70
CA LEU A 75 -12.10 -1.80 17.37
C LEU A 75 -12.81 -0.46 17.17
N GLN A 76 -13.39 0.11 18.23
CA GLN A 76 -14.09 1.39 18.10
C GLN A 76 -13.10 2.49 17.76
N LYS A 77 -11.93 2.47 18.40
CA LYS A 77 -10.83 3.39 18.06
C LYS A 77 -10.30 3.15 16.65
N CYS A 78 -10.17 1.90 16.22
CA CYS A 78 -9.70 1.58 14.87
C CYS A 78 -10.72 1.94 13.77
N GLN A 79 -11.99 2.12 14.14
CA GLN A 79 -13.07 2.54 13.23
C GLN A 79 -13.40 4.04 13.34
N ARG A 80 -12.57 4.84 14.04
CA ARG A 80 -12.80 6.28 14.24
C ARG A 80 -12.87 7.09 12.94
N ALA A 81 -12.20 6.62 11.88
CA ALA A 81 -12.15 7.23 10.56
C ALA A 81 -11.61 6.22 9.53
N ASN A 82 -11.64 6.59 8.25
CA ASN A 82 -11.05 5.77 7.20
C ASN A 82 -9.53 5.62 7.39
N THR A 83 -8.96 4.56 6.85
CA THR A 83 -7.53 4.23 7.02
C THR A 83 -6.60 5.35 6.56
N PHE A 84 -6.94 6.05 5.47
CA PHE A 84 -6.15 7.18 4.95
C PHE A 84 -6.28 8.47 5.77
N ASP A 85 -7.33 8.59 6.59
CA ASP A 85 -7.48 9.70 7.54
C ASP A 85 -6.72 9.39 8.85
N ARG A 86 -6.70 8.10 9.25
CA ARG A 86 -5.94 7.62 10.41
C ARG A 86 -4.43 7.60 10.18
N HIS A 87 -4.02 7.31 8.95
CA HIS A 87 -2.62 7.17 8.52
C HIS A 87 -2.37 8.06 7.30
N PRO A 88 -2.22 9.39 7.51
CA PRO A 88 -2.01 10.30 6.40
C PRO A 88 -0.67 9.99 5.69
N PHE A 89 -0.73 9.95 4.37
CA PHE A 89 0.47 9.87 3.52
C PHE A 89 1.22 11.21 3.59
N ILE A 90 2.55 11.18 3.63
CA ILE A 90 3.38 12.42 3.66
C ILE A 90 3.16 13.22 2.37
N GLU A 91 2.89 12.54 1.26
CA GLU A 91 2.57 13.14 -0.03
C GLU A 91 1.12 13.67 -0.16
N TRP A 92 0.26 13.41 0.84
CA TRP A 92 -1.14 13.90 0.91
C TRP A 92 -2.00 13.60 -0.33
N ALA A 93 -1.63 12.60 -1.13
CA ALA A 93 -2.33 12.25 -2.37
C ALA A 93 -2.66 10.77 -2.41
N LEU A 94 -3.95 10.45 -2.54
CA LEU A 94 -4.38 9.11 -2.93
C LEU A 94 -4.05 8.92 -4.42
N PRO A 95 -3.32 7.88 -4.80
CA PRO A 95 -2.99 7.66 -6.20
C PRO A 95 -4.26 7.24 -6.96
N PRO A 96 -4.70 8.02 -7.96
CA PRO A 96 -5.72 7.58 -8.90
C PRO A 96 -5.26 6.35 -9.70
N PRO A 97 -6.20 5.57 -10.28
CA PRO A 97 -5.85 4.53 -11.22
C PRO A 97 -5.08 5.13 -12.41
N LEU A 98 -3.83 4.71 -12.60
CA LEU A 98 -2.88 5.32 -13.52
C LEU A 98 -2.32 4.30 -14.51
N SER A 99 -2.10 4.75 -15.73
CA SER A 99 -1.52 3.98 -16.85
C SER A 99 0.01 3.93 -16.82
N SER A 100 0.66 4.77 -16.01
CA SER A 100 2.11 4.80 -15.79
C SER A 100 2.45 4.46 -14.34
N VAL A 101 3.58 3.80 -14.14
CA VAL A 101 4.04 3.38 -12.81
C VAL A 101 4.59 4.60 -12.08
N LEU A 102 3.84 5.07 -11.08
CA LEU A 102 4.29 6.13 -10.17
C LEU A 102 5.39 5.62 -9.22
N TRP A 103 6.08 6.57 -8.57
CA TRP A 103 7.10 6.34 -7.52
C TRP A 103 8.39 5.65 -8.00
N GLY A 104 8.58 5.52 -9.31
CA GLY A 104 9.85 5.12 -9.91
C GLY A 104 10.08 3.61 -9.90
N SER A 105 11.34 3.18 -9.85
CA SER A 105 11.70 1.78 -9.99
C SER A 105 11.43 0.99 -8.70
N TRP A 106 10.67 -0.11 -8.81
CA TRP A 106 10.50 -1.08 -7.72
C TRP A 106 11.86 -1.61 -7.21
N TYR A 107 12.78 -1.96 -8.12
CA TYR A 107 14.09 -2.51 -7.76
C TYR A 107 14.89 -1.55 -6.89
N ASP A 108 14.93 -0.27 -7.27
CA ASP A 108 15.69 0.75 -6.53
C ASP A 108 15.02 1.05 -5.19
N HIS A 109 13.67 1.07 -5.16
CA HIS A 109 12.92 1.26 -3.92
C HIS A 109 13.23 0.16 -2.90
N VAL A 110 13.07 -1.12 -3.26
CA VAL A 110 13.27 -2.22 -2.30
C VAL A 110 14.73 -2.36 -1.87
N LYS A 111 15.69 -2.20 -2.79
CA LYS A 111 17.12 -2.23 -2.45
C LYS A 111 17.55 -1.05 -1.58
N GLY A 112 17.03 0.14 -1.85
CA GLY A 112 17.31 1.34 -1.07
C GLY A 112 16.90 1.17 0.40
N TRP A 113 15.66 0.76 0.64
CA TRP A 113 15.16 0.47 1.99
C TRP A 113 15.87 -0.72 2.64
N TRP A 114 16.23 -1.75 1.86
CA TRP A 114 16.98 -2.90 2.36
C TRP A 114 18.38 -2.54 2.85
N HIS A 115 19.04 -1.60 2.19
CA HIS A 115 20.34 -1.08 2.64
C HIS A 115 20.17 -0.13 3.85
N ALA A 116 19.17 0.74 3.81
CA ALA A 116 18.89 1.71 4.88
C ALA A 116 18.59 1.02 6.22
N LYS A 117 18.00 -0.19 6.22
CA LYS A 117 17.64 -0.91 7.44
C LYS A 117 18.83 -1.23 8.36
N ASP A 118 20.04 -1.29 7.80
CA ASP A 118 21.26 -1.58 8.58
C ASP A 118 21.81 -0.33 9.26
N GLN A 119 21.34 0.87 8.88
CA GLN A 119 21.78 2.17 9.40
C GLN A 119 20.71 2.87 10.24
N HIS A 120 19.45 2.48 10.10
CA HIS A 120 18.31 3.10 10.76
C HIS A 120 17.46 2.06 11.47
N ARG A 121 16.65 2.50 12.44
CA ARG A 121 15.67 1.65 13.13
C ARG A 121 14.50 1.32 12.20
N ILE A 122 14.68 0.31 11.35
CA ILE A 122 13.69 -0.13 10.35
C ILE A 122 13.40 -1.61 10.56
N LEU A 123 12.11 -1.94 10.72
CA LEU A 123 11.62 -3.31 10.59
C LEU A 123 11.25 -3.56 9.12
N TYR A 124 12.04 -4.38 8.43
CA TYR A 124 11.77 -4.78 7.06
C TYR A 124 10.91 -6.05 7.04
N LEU A 125 9.69 -5.96 6.51
CA LEU A 125 8.73 -7.06 6.42
C LEU A 125 8.53 -7.51 4.98
N PHE A 126 8.14 -8.78 4.81
CA PHE A 126 7.75 -9.34 3.52
C PHE A 126 6.26 -9.68 3.55
N TYR A 127 5.54 -9.30 2.49
CA TYR A 127 4.11 -9.61 2.36
C TYR A 127 3.87 -11.13 2.42
N GLU A 128 4.77 -11.91 1.82
CA GLU A 128 4.72 -13.36 1.79
C GLU A 128 4.88 -13.96 3.19
N ASP A 129 5.77 -13.41 4.01
CA ASP A 129 5.95 -13.85 5.40
C ASP A 129 4.70 -13.53 6.23
N MET A 130 4.09 -12.36 6.02
CA MET A 130 2.85 -11.98 6.69
C MET A 130 1.69 -12.89 6.29
N LYS A 131 1.66 -13.35 5.03
CA LYS A 131 0.63 -14.29 4.55
C LYS A 131 0.86 -15.71 5.04
N GLU A 132 2.11 -16.15 5.16
CA GLU A 132 2.48 -17.48 5.65
C GLU A 132 2.17 -17.64 7.14
N ASP A 133 2.60 -16.68 7.95
CA ASP A 133 2.45 -16.72 9.41
C ASP A 133 2.16 -15.31 9.95
N PRO A 134 0.88 -14.86 9.87
CA PRO A 134 0.49 -13.53 10.36
C PRO A 134 0.86 -13.32 11.83
N LYS A 135 0.74 -14.36 12.66
CA LYS A 135 1.02 -14.29 14.09
C LYS A 135 2.49 -13.96 14.34
N ARG A 136 3.40 -14.69 13.70
CA ARG A 136 4.84 -14.44 13.78
C ARG A 136 5.20 -13.02 13.35
N GLU A 137 4.64 -12.54 12.24
CA GLU A 137 4.96 -11.19 11.75
C GLU A 137 4.35 -10.09 12.63
N ILE A 138 3.12 -10.26 13.13
CA ILE A 138 2.51 -9.32 14.09
C ILE A 138 3.31 -9.26 15.39
N GLN A 139 3.85 -10.38 15.87
CA GLN A 139 4.75 -10.41 17.02
C GLN A 139 6.06 -9.65 16.77
N LYS A 140 6.62 -9.71 15.56
CA LYS A 140 7.78 -8.86 15.18
C LYS A 140 7.43 -7.38 15.23
N ILE A 141 6.24 -6.99 14.75
CA ILE A 141 5.76 -5.60 14.81
C ILE A 141 5.59 -5.16 16.26
N LEU A 142 4.93 -5.95 17.10
CA LEU A 142 4.79 -5.68 18.55
C LEU A 142 6.14 -5.41 19.20
N LYS A 143 7.13 -6.28 18.95
CA LYS A 143 8.50 -6.13 19.46
C LYS A 143 9.16 -4.85 18.95
N PHE A 144 9.00 -4.52 17.66
CA PHE A 144 9.56 -3.31 17.07
C PHE A 144 8.92 -2.02 17.64
N LEU A 145 7.63 -2.07 17.95
CA LEU A 145 6.88 -0.98 18.57
C LEU A 145 7.04 -0.93 20.10
N GLU A 146 7.78 -1.87 20.69
CA GLU A 146 7.96 -2.00 22.15
C GLU A 146 6.61 -2.09 22.89
N LYS A 147 5.67 -2.86 22.31
CA LYS A 147 4.33 -3.09 22.85
C LYS A 147 4.16 -4.54 23.29
N GLU A 148 3.52 -4.70 24.44
CA GLU A 148 3.09 -6.00 24.96
C GLU A 148 1.56 -6.05 24.97
N VAL A 149 1.00 -7.17 24.50
CA VAL A 149 -0.44 -7.40 24.45
C VAL A 149 -0.74 -8.80 24.96
N SER A 150 -1.96 -9.03 25.46
CA SER A 150 -2.39 -10.37 25.81
C SER A 150 -2.56 -11.24 24.56
N GLU A 151 -2.56 -12.56 24.76
CA GLU A 151 -2.85 -13.51 23.68
C GLU A 151 -4.23 -13.26 23.05
N GLU A 152 -5.22 -12.90 23.86
CA GLU A 152 -6.57 -12.54 23.39
C GLU A 152 -6.53 -11.31 22.46
N VAL A 153 -5.76 -10.29 22.80
CA VAL A 153 -5.60 -9.09 21.96
C VAL A 153 -4.84 -9.44 20.69
N LEU A 154 -3.80 -10.28 20.77
CA LEU A 154 -3.06 -10.75 19.59
C LEU A 154 -3.97 -11.52 18.62
N ASP A 155 -4.76 -12.46 19.12
CA ASP A 155 -5.71 -13.23 18.31
C ASP A 155 -6.77 -12.31 17.69
N LYS A 156 -7.22 -11.29 18.42
CA LYS A 156 -8.12 -10.25 17.91
C LYS A 156 -7.49 -9.45 16.77
N ILE A 157 -6.22 -9.03 16.90
CA ILE A 157 -5.48 -8.33 15.84
C ILE A 157 -5.38 -9.23 14.60
N ILE A 158 -4.99 -10.49 14.77
CA ILE A 158 -4.87 -11.46 13.67
C ILE A 158 -6.21 -11.61 12.93
N HIS A 159 -7.31 -11.80 13.67
CA HIS A 159 -8.63 -11.98 13.09
C HIS A 159 -9.09 -10.74 12.31
N HIS A 160 -9.04 -9.56 12.93
CA HIS A 160 -9.59 -8.33 12.34
C HIS A 160 -8.72 -7.74 11.23
N THR A 161 -7.46 -8.13 11.16
CA THR A 161 -6.56 -7.78 10.05
C THR A 161 -6.47 -8.87 9.00
N SER A 162 -7.25 -9.96 9.10
CA SER A 162 -7.35 -10.94 8.01
C SER A 162 -7.95 -10.30 6.76
N PHE A 163 -7.59 -10.84 5.59
CA PHE A 163 -8.05 -10.30 4.31
C PHE A 163 -9.58 -10.31 4.21
N GLU A 164 -10.21 -11.40 4.64
CA GLU A 164 -11.65 -11.61 4.60
C GLU A 164 -12.39 -10.57 5.46
N VAL A 165 -11.88 -10.28 6.66
CA VAL A 165 -12.48 -9.28 7.55
C VAL A 165 -12.22 -7.86 7.06
N MET A 166 -11.00 -7.56 6.61
CA MET A 166 -10.66 -6.23 6.08
C MET A 166 -11.41 -5.91 4.78
N LYS A 167 -11.73 -6.91 3.96
CA LYS A 167 -12.52 -6.74 2.74
C LYS A 167 -13.92 -6.21 3.01
N GLU A 168 -14.53 -6.62 4.11
CA GLU A 168 -15.86 -6.18 4.53
C GLU A 168 -15.83 -4.90 5.39
N ASN A 169 -14.65 -4.44 5.82
CA ASN A 169 -14.51 -3.25 6.67
C ASN A 169 -14.48 -1.95 5.83
N PRO A 170 -15.54 -1.11 5.86
CA PRO A 170 -15.59 0.14 5.09
C PRO A 170 -14.48 1.13 5.46
N MET A 171 -13.94 1.04 6.68
CA MET A 171 -12.85 1.92 7.14
C MET A 171 -11.47 1.50 6.60
N ALA A 172 -11.36 0.33 5.95
CA ALA A 172 -10.12 -0.19 5.41
C ALA A 172 -10.19 -0.57 3.93
N ASN A 173 -11.37 -0.87 3.38
CA ASN A 173 -11.53 -1.36 2.01
C ASN A 173 -11.72 -0.27 0.94
N TYR A 174 -11.67 1.01 1.32
CA TYR A 174 -11.77 2.18 0.43
C TYR A 174 -13.14 2.36 -0.27
N THR A 175 -14.21 1.67 0.15
CA THR A 175 -15.54 1.84 -0.47
C THR A 175 -16.24 3.14 -0.10
N THR A 176 -15.73 3.88 0.89
CA THR A 176 -16.22 5.22 1.26
C THR A 176 -15.77 6.31 0.30
N LEU A 177 -14.80 6.03 -0.59
CA LEU A 177 -14.39 6.96 -1.63
C LEU A 177 -15.42 7.04 -2.76
N PRO A 178 -15.63 8.23 -3.36
CA PRO A 178 -16.42 8.37 -4.58
C PRO A 178 -15.89 7.48 -5.72
N THR A 179 -16.80 7.00 -6.57
CA THR A 179 -16.46 6.22 -7.78
C THR A 179 -15.54 6.97 -8.73
N SER A 180 -15.62 8.29 -8.76
CA SER A 180 -14.71 9.16 -9.54
C SER A 180 -13.25 9.11 -9.07
N ILE A 181 -12.99 8.68 -7.84
CA ILE A 181 -11.65 8.46 -7.28
C ILE A 181 -11.27 6.98 -7.39
N MET A 182 -12.17 6.08 -7.00
CA MET A 182 -11.93 4.64 -7.02
C MET A 182 -13.22 3.88 -7.34
N ASP A 183 -13.31 3.37 -8.57
CA ASP A 183 -14.45 2.58 -9.02
C ASP A 183 -14.24 1.09 -8.70
N HIS A 184 -14.84 0.65 -7.60
CA HIS A 184 -14.79 -0.75 -7.14
C HIS A 184 -15.60 -1.72 -8.02
N SER A 185 -16.45 -1.21 -8.92
CA SER A 185 -17.19 -2.06 -9.88
C SER A 185 -16.27 -2.63 -10.97
N ILE A 186 -15.19 -1.92 -11.30
CA ILE A 186 -14.15 -2.35 -12.24
C ILE A 186 -13.20 -3.32 -11.57
N SER A 187 -12.68 -2.93 -10.40
CA SER A 187 -11.84 -3.80 -9.58
C SER A 187 -11.90 -3.35 -8.12
N PRO A 188 -12.30 -4.22 -7.18
CA PRO A 188 -12.31 -3.84 -5.77
C PRO A 188 -10.87 -3.65 -5.26
N PHE A 189 -10.67 -2.69 -4.36
CA PHE A 189 -9.36 -2.45 -3.73
C PHE A 189 -8.82 -3.72 -3.04
N MET A 190 -9.67 -4.38 -2.26
CA MET A 190 -9.41 -5.68 -1.63
C MET A 190 -9.68 -6.81 -2.64
N ARG A 191 -8.76 -6.97 -3.60
CA ARG A 191 -8.94 -7.82 -4.80
C ARG A 191 -8.86 -9.33 -4.52
N ARG A 192 -7.68 -9.84 -4.16
CA ARG A 192 -7.45 -11.28 -3.87
C ARG A 192 -6.61 -11.55 -2.62
N GLY A 193 -5.63 -10.70 -2.31
CA GLY A 193 -4.84 -10.80 -1.09
C GLY A 193 -4.01 -12.10 -0.96
N MET A 194 -3.43 -12.59 -2.06
CA MET A 194 -2.73 -13.87 -2.12
C MET A 194 -1.41 -13.77 -2.90
N PRO A 195 -0.27 -14.27 -2.37
CA PRO A 195 0.96 -14.43 -3.12
C PRO A 195 0.78 -15.43 -4.26
N GLY A 196 1.52 -15.26 -5.36
CA GLY A 196 1.49 -16.17 -6.51
C GLY A 196 0.40 -15.91 -7.55
N ASP A 197 -0.50 -14.94 -7.33
CA ASP A 197 -1.58 -14.63 -8.29
C ASP A 197 -1.05 -14.14 -9.65
N TRP A 198 0.20 -13.66 -9.72
CA TRP A 198 0.87 -13.27 -10.97
C TRP A 198 0.91 -14.41 -12.01
N LYS A 199 0.88 -15.67 -11.58
CA LYS A 199 0.83 -16.86 -12.47
C LYS A 199 -0.41 -16.89 -13.36
N ASN A 200 -1.47 -16.18 -12.99
CA ASN A 200 -2.69 -16.05 -13.79
C ASN A 200 -2.59 -14.94 -14.87
N TYR A 201 -1.52 -14.14 -14.87
CA TYR A 201 -1.39 -12.95 -15.72
C TYR A 201 -0.17 -13.00 -16.63
N PHE A 202 0.95 -13.58 -16.17
CA PHE A 202 2.16 -13.67 -16.97
C PHE A 202 2.08 -14.84 -17.95
N THR A 203 2.30 -14.55 -19.23
CA THR A 203 2.66 -15.60 -20.18
C THR A 203 4.05 -16.14 -19.88
N VAL A 204 4.36 -17.35 -20.35
CA VAL A 204 5.70 -17.96 -20.17
C VAL A 204 6.80 -17.05 -20.70
N ALA A 205 6.62 -16.50 -21.90
CA ALA A 205 7.63 -15.61 -22.51
C ALA A 205 7.85 -14.32 -21.69
N GLN A 206 6.76 -13.67 -21.22
CA GLN A 206 6.88 -12.50 -20.35
C GLN A 206 7.57 -12.83 -19.03
N ASN A 207 7.32 -14.01 -18.47
CA ASN A 207 7.97 -14.44 -17.25
C ASN A 207 9.47 -14.66 -17.45
N GLU A 208 9.88 -15.34 -18.52
CA GLU A 208 11.29 -15.55 -18.83
C GLU A 208 12.05 -14.24 -19.07
N ASP A 209 11.42 -13.27 -19.74
CA ASP A 209 12.03 -11.96 -19.97
C ASP A 209 12.11 -11.14 -18.67
N PHE A 210 11.06 -11.20 -17.83
CA PHE A 210 11.05 -10.55 -16.52
C PHE A 210 12.10 -11.16 -15.58
N ASP A 211 12.23 -12.48 -15.53
CA ASP A 211 13.20 -13.17 -14.68
C ASP A 211 14.63 -12.77 -15.04
N LYS A 212 14.97 -12.69 -16.34
CA LYS A 212 16.29 -12.21 -16.80
C LYS A 212 16.56 -10.76 -16.38
N ASP A 213 15.57 -9.87 -16.52
CA ASP A 213 15.73 -8.48 -16.09
C ASP A 213 15.86 -8.38 -14.56
N TYR A 214 15.05 -9.15 -13.83
CA TYR A 214 15.04 -9.23 -12.38
C TYR A 214 16.41 -9.69 -11.85
N GLU A 215 16.95 -10.79 -12.38
CA GLU A 215 18.27 -11.31 -12.02
C GLU A 215 19.35 -10.24 -12.20
N ARG A 216 19.33 -9.56 -13.35
CA ARG A 216 20.28 -8.48 -13.65
C ARG A 216 20.13 -7.28 -12.71
N LYS A 217 18.90 -6.85 -12.42
CA LYS A 217 18.60 -5.68 -11.59
C LYS A 217 18.81 -5.92 -10.09
N MET A 218 18.62 -7.16 -9.64
CA MET A 218 18.78 -7.58 -8.25
C MET A 218 20.17 -8.18 -7.96
N ALA A 219 21.00 -8.39 -8.99
CA ALA A 219 22.37 -8.82 -8.83
C ALA A 219 23.14 -7.99 -7.80
N GLY A 220 23.88 -8.67 -6.93
CA GLY A 220 24.67 -8.04 -5.85
C GLY A 220 23.87 -7.65 -4.61
N SER A 221 22.54 -7.79 -4.62
CA SER A 221 21.72 -7.63 -3.41
C SER A 221 21.65 -8.94 -2.62
N THR A 222 21.58 -8.85 -1.28
CA THR A 222 21.26 -9.98 -0.40
C THR A 222 19.75 -10.14 -0.16
N LEU A 223 18.95 -9.24 -0.72
CA LEU A 223 17.49 -9.26 -0.63
C LEU A 223 16.92 -10.38 -1.51
N THR A 224 16.21 -11.30 -0.88
CA THR A 224 15.55 -12.43 -1.55
C THR A 224 14.04 -12.34 -1.34
N PHE A 225 13.28 -12.49 -2.43
CA PHE A 225 11.82 -12.53 -2.40
C PHE A 225 11.30 -13.94 -2.71
N ARG A 226 10.15 -14.28 -2.12
CA ARG A 226 9.35 -15.43 -2.53
C ARG A 226 8.29 -14.97 -3.52
N THR A 227 8.04 -15.74 -4.58
CA THR A 227 7.03 -15.40 -5.59
C THR A 227 5.70 -16.13 -5.38
N ALA A 228 5.65 -17.08 -4.44
CA ALA A 228 4.47 -17.80 -4.00
C ALA A 228 4.71 -18.33 -2.57
N LEU A 229 3.63 -18.75 -1.90
CA LEU A 229 3.68 -19.52 -0.66
C LEU A 229 4.02 -20.98 -0.93
#